data_AF-A0A372R120-F1
#
_entry.id   AF-A0A372R120-F1
#
_cell.length_a   1.000
_cell.length_b   1.000
_cell.length_c   1.000
_cell.angle_alpha   90.00
_cell.angle_beta   90.00
_cell.angle_gamma   90.00
#
_symmetry.space_group_name_H-M   'P 1'
#
loop_
_entity.id
_entity.type
_entity.pdbx_description
1 polymer ?
#
loop_
_entity_poly.entity_id
_entity_poly.type
_entity_poly.pdbx_seq_one_letter_code
_entity_poly.pdbx_strand_id
1 'polypeptide(L)'
;MYIDEHERPDIVEYQKQFLEEISMYQNLMPTFEGNNLEQQIDPILNDNEKLHILVTHDETTFQSNDSLKSRWMPNGEQPLRKKDTIGRLKLNDDQIKEVGDSIHHEACVIINPGKNFDGWWDIDKLIEQIENWAIPIFEKTHPEAIAIFAFDNSSSHGKYTDDALNANHMNLNPGGKQAKLRDTVFNGQIQYMNFPDDYHDRNLYGKFKGI
;
A
#
# COMPACT_ATOMS: atom_id res chain seq x y z
N MET A 1 -10.74 -21.09 16.04
CA MET A 1 -11.85 -20.25 16.52
C MET A 1 -11.72 -18.94 15.77
N TYR A 2 -12.61 -18.65 14.83
CA TYR A 2 -12.60 -17.39 14.09
C TYR A 2 -13.22 -16.35 15.02
N ILE A 3 -12.44 -15.36 15.44
CA ILE A 3 -12.94 -14.23 16.22
C ILE A 3 -13.21 -13.16 15.17
N ASP A 4 -14.47 -12.79 15.03
CA ASP A 4 -14.84 -11.69 14.14
C ASP A 4 -14.43 -10.38 14.80
N GLU A 5 -13.31 -9.83 14.35
CA GLU A 5 -12.77 -8.58 14.87
C GLU A 5 -13.48 -7.35 14.30
N HIS A 6 -14.36 -7.50 13.30
CA HIS A 6 -15.03 -6.35 12.66
C HIS A 6 -15.92 -5.55 13.62
N GLU A 7 -16.47 -6.18 14.65
CA GLU A 7 -17.33 -5.52 15.63
C GLU A 7 -16.56 -4.84 16.78
N ARG A 8 -15.22 -4.89 16.77
CA ARG A 8 -14.43 -4.19 17.80
C ARG A 8 -14.71 -2.69 17.75
N PRO A 9 -14.91 -2.01 18.91
CA PRO A 9 -15.27 -0.60 18.93
C PRO A 9 -14.32 0.32 18.17
N ASP A 10 -13.01 0.06 18.24
CA ASP A 10 -11.97 0.80 17.52
C ASP A 10 -12.05 0.62 16.00
N ILE A 11 -12.39 -0.59 15.54
CA ILE A 11 -12.57 -0.87 14.11
C ILE A 11 -13.84 -0.20 13.58
N VAL A 12 -14.94 -0.24 14.34
CA VAL A 12 -16.20 0.43 13.96
C VAL A 12 -16.01 1.95 13.92
N GLU A 13 -15.25 2.52 14.85
CA GLU A 13 -14.93 3.96 14.85
C GLU A 13 -14.08 4.35 13.63
N TYR A 14 -13.04 3.57 13.32
CA TYR A 14 -12.22 3.77 12.13
C TYR A 14 -13.05 3.67 10.84
N GLN A 15 -13.94 2.69 10.73
CA GLN A 15 -14.81 2.53 9.56
C GLN A 15 -15.71 3.75 9.35
N LYS A 16 -16.23 4.38 10.41
CA LYS A 16 -17.02 5.60 10.30
C LYS A 16 -16.18 6.76 9.76
N GLN A 17 -14.97 6.94 10.28
CA GLN A 17 -14.04 7.96 9.79
C GLN A 17 -13.70 7.74 8.31
N PHE A 18 -13.39 6.50 7.93
CA PHE A 18 -13.14 6.14 6.54
C PHE A 18 -14.33 6.44 5.62
N LEU A 19 -15.56 6.12 6.05
CA LEU A 19 -16.77 6.41 5.27
C LEU A 19 -17.00 7.91 5.09
N GLU A 20 -16.72 8.71 6.12
CA GLU A 20 -16.80 10.17 6.03
C GLU A 20 -15.76 10.72 5.04
N GLU A 21 -14.50 10.27 5.12
CA GLU A 21 -13.42 10.68 4.22
C GLU A 21 -13.70 10.28 2.76
N ILE A 22 -14.07 9.02 2.51
CA ILE A 22 -14.32 8.55 1.15
C ILE A 22 -15.54 9.25 0.54
N SER A 23 -16.56 9.58 1.35
CA SER A 23 -17.72 10.33 0.89
C SER A 23 -17.35 11.75 0.44
N MET A 24 -16.34 12.39 1.03
CA MET A 24 -15.85 13.69 0.56
C MET A 24 -15.21 13.57 -0.82
N TYR A 25 -14.38 12.54 -1.04
CA TYR A 25 -13.73 12.31 -2.31
C TYR A 25 -14.68 11.86 -3.41
N GLN A 26 -15.74 11.11 -3.08
CA GLN A 26 -16.74 10.64 -4.04
C GLN A 26 -17.37 11.78 -4.86
N ASN A 27 -17.50 12.99 -4.30
CA ASN A 27 -18.02 14.15 -5.03
C ASN A 27 -17.10 14.63 -6.18
N LEU A 28 -15.81 14.29 -6.11
CA LEU A 28 -14.78 14.64 -7.09
C LEU A 28 -14.37 13.44 -7.97
N MET A 29 -14.96 12.26 -7.72
CA MET A 29 -14.67 11.04 -8.46
C MET A 29 -15.65 10.82 -9.61
N PRO A 30 -15.22 10.16 -10.69
CA PRO A 30 -16.13 9.71 -11.73
C PRO A 30 -17.03 8.60 -11.20
N THR A 31 -18.26 8.58 -11.73
CA THR A 31 -19.17 7.44 -11.59
C THR A 31 -19.25 6.69 -12.90
N PHE A 32 -19.72 5.45 -12.86
CA PHE A 32 -19.83 4.62 -14.05
C PHE A 32 -21.25 4.11 -14.22
N GLU A 33 -21.77 4.20 -15.45
CA GLU A 33 -23.09 3.74 -15.85
C GLU A 33 -22.99 2.67 -16.95
N GLY A 34 -24.11 2.03 -17.24
CA GLY A 34 -24.22 0.92 -18.20
C GLY A 34 -24.27 -0.44 -17.52
N ASN A 35 -24.61 -1.47 -18.30
CA ASN A 35 -24.77 -2.82 -17.76
C ASN A 35 -23.43 -3.43 -17.31
N ASN A 36 -22.32 -2.94 -17.85
CA ASN A 36 -20.96 -3.37 -17.54
C ASN A 36 -20.08 -2.21 -17.02
N LEU A 37 -20.69 -1.10 -16.56
CA LEU A 37 -19.97 0.09 -16.08
C LEU A 37 -19.03 0.70 -17.15
N GLU A 38 -19.42 0.59 -18.42
CA GLU A 38 -18.62 1.00 -19.57
C GLU A 38 -18.58 2.51 -19.81
N GLN A 39 -19.53 3.27 -19.26
CA GLN A 39 -19.64 4.70 -19.47
C GLN A 39 -19.18 5.45 -18.22
N GLN A 40 -18.06 6.16 -18.34
CA GLN A 40 -17.58 7.07 -17.30
C GLN A 40 -18.38 8.40 -17.33
N ILE A 41 -18.80 8.87 -16.17
CA ILE A 41 -19.48 10.15 -15.96
C ILE A 41 -18.66 10.94 -14.94
N ASP A 42 -18.00 11.99 -15.45
CA ASP A 42 -17.21 12.89 -14.62
C ASP A 42 -18.13 13.86 -13.83
N PRO A 43 -17.76 14.21 -12.59
CA PRO A 43 -18.49 15.18 -11.80
C PRO A 43 -18.32 16.59 -12.36
N ILE A 44 -19.23 17.49 -11.98
CA ILE A 44 -19.11 18.92 -12.27
C ILE A 44 -18.11 19.51 -11.27
N LEU A 45 -16.96 19.95 -11.78
CA LEU A 45 -15.87 20.52 -10.99
C LEU A 45 -15.85 22.04 -11.09
N ASN A 46 -15.50 22.71 -9.99
CA ASN A 46 -15.19 24.14 -9.96
C ASN A 46 -13.78 24.42 -10.52
N ASP A 47 -13.47 25.68 -10.86
CA ASP A 47 -12.18 26.08 -11.46
C ASP A 47 -10.93 25.70 -10.65
N ASN A 48 -11.08 25.47 -9.34
CA ASN A 48 -9.98 25.08 -8.44
C ASN A 48 -10.00 23.59 -8.07
N GLU A 49 -10.95 22.82 -8.58
CA GLU A 49 -11.10 21.40 -8.29
C GLU A 49 -10.50 20.55 -9.41
N LYS A 50 -9.98 19.38 -9.04
CA LYS A 50 -9.41 18.41 -9.97
C LYS A 50 -10.21 17.12 -9.89
N LEU A 51 -10.20 16.35 -10.98
CA LEU A 51 -10.81 15.02 -11.00
C LEU A 51 -10.01 14.10 -10.08
N HIS A 52 -10.69 13.42 -9.17
CA HIS A 52 -10.09 12.42 -8.30
C HIS A 52 -10.32 11.03 -8.90
N ILE A 53 -9.27 10.23 -9.03
CA ILE A 53 -9.36 8.87 -9.56
C ILE A 53 -8.99 7.89 -8.45
N LEU A 54 -9.92 7.01 -8.10
CA LEU A 54 -9.66 5.94 -7.15
C LEU A 54 -8.77 4.88 -7.78
N VAL A 55 -7.57 4.68 -7.23
CA VAL A 55 -6.63 3.64 -7.64
C VAL A 55 -6.57 2.59 -6.55
N THR A 56 -7.17 1.43 -6.80
CA THR A 56 -7.15 0.31 -5.86
C THR A 56 -5.95 -0.59 -6.12
N HIS A 57 -5.26 -0.99 -5.05
CA HIS A 57 -4.21 -2.00 -5.09
C HIS A 57 -4.67 -3.27 -4.37
N ASP A 58 -4.27 -4.43 -4.89
CA ASP A 58 -4.58 -5.73 -4.30
C ASP A 58 -3.50 -6.75 -4.69
N GLU A 59 -3.36 -7.78 -3.85
CA GLU A 59 -2.43 -8.88 -4.03
C GLU A 59 -3.20 -10.15 -4.40
N THR A 60 -2.75 -10.86 -5.44
CA THR A 60 -3.36 -12.14 -5.80
C THR A 60 -2.32 -13.23 -5.97
N THR A 61 -2.60 -14.39 -5.38
CA THR A 61 -1.79 -15.59 -5.56
C THR A 61 -2.32 -16.45 -6.70
N PHE A 62 -1.42 -16.89 -7.57
CA PHE A 62 -1.70 -17.87 -8.61
C PHE A 62 -0.96 -19.18 -8.32
N GLN A 63 -1.70 -20.27 -8.21
CA GLN A 63 -1.13 -21.62 -8.17
C GLN A 63 -1.19 -22.26 -9.55
N SER A 64 -0.30 -23.23 -9.83
CA SER A 64 -0.21 -23.90 -11.14
C SER A 64 -1.52 -24.56 -11.61
N ASN A 65 -2.44 -24.85 -10.68
CA ASN A 65 -3.73 -25.51 -10.96
C ASN A 65 -4.94 -24.56 -10.93
N ASP A 66 -4.74 -23.25 -10.69
CA ASP A 66 -5.84 -22.29 -10.57
C ASP A 66 -6.54 -21.98 -11.90
N SER A 67 -5.95 -22.40 -13.03
CA SER A 67 -6.46 -22.14 -14.39
C SER A 67 -7.32 -23.29 -14.96
N LEU A 68 -7.73 -24.26 -14.13
CA LEU A 68 -8.59 -25.36 -14.59
C LEU A 68 -9.98 -24.82 -14.96
N LYS A 69 -10.31 -24.86 -16.26
CA LYS A 69 -11.58 -24.38 -16.83
C LYS A 69 -12.82 -25.19 -16.38
N SER A 70 -12.62 -26.32 -15.70
CA SER A 70 -13.67 -27.24 -15.27
C SER A 70 -13.47 -27.68 -13.81
N ARG A 71 -14.55 -27.67 -13.04
CA ARG A 71 -14.62 -28.17 -11.65
C ARG A 71 -15.89 -29.01 -11.49
N TRP A 72 -15.78 -30.12 -10.77
CA TRP A 72 -16.95 -30.90 -10.34
C TRP A 72 -17.58 -30.22 -9.13
N MET A 73 -18.88 -29.92 -9.18
CA MET A 73 -19.61 -29.26 -8.09
C MET A 73 -20.99 -29.89 -7.89
N PRO A 74 -21.53 -29.87 -6.65
CA PRO A 74 -22.90 -30.26 -6.37
C PRO A 74 -23.93 -29.44 -7.16
N ASN A 75 -25.04 -30.08 -7.50
CA ASN A 75 -26.12 -29.43 -8.25
C ASN A 75 -26.76 -28.33 -7.39
N GLY A 76 -26.73 -27.07 -7.87
CA GLY A 76 -27.30 -25.92 -7.17
C GLY A 76 -26.29 -24.97 -6.51
N GLU A 77 -25.00 -25.30 -6.51
CA GLU A 77 -23.96 -24.36 -6.06
C GLU A 77 -23.45 -23.48 -7.22
N GLN A 78 -23.30 -22.18 -6.96
CA GLN A 78 -22.69 -21.28 -7.94
C GLN A 78 -21.16 -21.38 -7.86
N PRO A 79 -20.47 -21.53 -9.01
CA PRO A 79 -19.01 -21.47 -9.01
C PRO A 79 -18.57 -20.04 -8.69
N LEU A 80 -17.93 -19.84 -7.55
CA LEU A 80 -17.12 -18.65 -7.32
C LEU A 80 -15.91 -18.73 -8.26
N ARG A 81 -15.97 -17.98 -9.37
CA ARG A 81 -14.80 -17.77 -10.23
C ARG A 81 -13.93 -16.68 -9.63
N LYS A 82 -12.61 -16.84 -9.70
CA LYS A 82 -11.69 -15.74 -9.39
C LYS A 82 -12.04 -14.55 -10.29
N LYS A 83 -11.99 -13.35 -9.73
CA LYS A 83 -12.19 -12.09 -10.44
C LYS A 83 -11.21 -12.05 -11.62
N ASP A 84 -11.73 -11.84 -12.82
CA ASP A 84 -10.89 -11.62 -14.00
C ASP A 84 -10.16 -10.27 -13.82
N THR A 85 -8.94 -10.15 -14.35
CA THR A 85 -8.05 -8.98 -14.17
C THR A 85 -8.50 -7.77 -14.98
N ILE A 86 -9.71 -7.31 -14.72
CA ILE A 86 -10.30 -6.11 -15.28
C ILE A 86 -9.99 -4.97 -14.30
N GLY A 87 -9.26 -3.94 -14.76
CA GLY A 87 -8.94 -2.74 -13.97
C GLY A 87 -7.46 -2.51 -13.63
N ARG A 88 -6.51 -3.07 -14.38
CA ARG A 88 -5.08 -2.79 -14.15
C ARG A 88 -4.71 -1.38 -14.61
N LEU A 89 -3.96 -0.66 -13.78
CA LEU A 89 -3.35 0.60 -14.17
C LEU A 89 -2.26 0.34 -15.22
N LYS A 90 -2.52 0.74 -16.47
CA LYS A 90 -1.72 0.39 -17.64
C LYS A 90 -1.79 1.48 -18.70
N LEU A 91 -0.69 1.68 -19.40
CA LEU A 91 -0.63 2.52 -20.60
C LEU A 91 -1.36 1.86 -21.78
N ASN A 92 -1.99 2.68 -22.62
CA ASN A 92 -2.49 2.23 -23.92
C ASN A 92 -1.38 2.15 -24.98
N ASP A 93 -1.66 1.53 -26.12
CA ASP A 93 -0.67 1.28 -27.17
C ASP A 93 0.01 2.55 -27.70
N ASP A 94 -0.70 3.68 -27.74
CA ASP A 94 -0.15 4.94 -28.24
C ASP A 94 0.75 5.61 -27.20
N GLN A 95 0.36 5.57 -25.93
CA GLN A 95 1.20 6.01 -24.81
C GLN A 95 2.48 5.17 -24.74
N ILE A 96 2.39 3.86 -24.93
CA ILE A 96 3.56 2.96 -24.96
C ILE A 96 4.53 3.36 -26.08
N LYS A 97 4.03 3.65 -27.29
CA LYS A 97 4.88 4.13 -28.40
C LYS A 97 5.57 5.45 -28.08
N GLU A 98 4.90 6.33 -27.36
CA GLU A 98 5.44 7.64 -26.98
C GLU A 98 6.53 7.53 -25.93
N VAL A 99 6.29 6.76 -24.86
CA VAL A 99 7.23 6.67 -23.72
C VAL A 99 8.34 5.65 -23.95
N GLY A 100 8.15 4.67 -24.84
CA GLY A 100 9.09 3.57 -25.04
C GLY A 100 9.38 2.85 -23.72
N ASP A 101 10.66 2.62 -23.41
CA ASP A 101 11.10 1.95 -22.18
C ASP A 101 11.42 2.92 -21.04
N SER A 102 11.01 4.19 -21.13
CA SER A 102 11.31 5.20 -20.11
C SER A 102 10.55 4.99 -18.80
N ILE A 103 9.38 4.38 -18.86
CA ILE A 103 8.55 4.01 -17.70
C ILE A 103 7.98 2.60 -17.89
N HIS A 104 7.58 1.97 -16.80
CA HIS A 104 6.82 0.72 -16.85
C HIS A 104 5.48 0.93 -17.58
N HIS A 105 5.03 -0.07 -18.32
CA HIS A 105 3.76 0.01 -19.06
C HIS A 105 2.56 -0.43 -18.24
N GLU A 106 2.78 -1.19 -17.18
CA GLU A 106 1.74 -1.77 -16.33
C GLU A 106 2.21 -1.81 -14.87
N ALA A 107 1.37 -1.35 -13.95
CA ALA A 107 1.67 -1.31 -12.52
C ALA A 107 1.42 -2.67 -11.84
N CYS A 108 2.01 -3.75 -12.36
CA CYS A 108 1.80 -5.11 -11.88
C CYS A 108 3.13 -5.85 -11.73
N VAL A 109 3.45 -6.27 -10.50
CA VAL A 109 4.65 -7.06 -10.20
C VAL A 109 4.25 -8.52 -10.04
N ILE A 110 4.94 -9.41 -10.75
CA ILE A 110 4.83 -10.85 -10.55
C ILE A 110 6.03 -11.31 -9.74
N ILE A 111 5.78 -11.95 -8.60
CA ILE A 111 6.82 -12.50 -7.74
C ILE A 111 6.70 -14.03 -7.65
N ASN A 112 7.83 -14.72 -7.57
CA ASN A 112 7.89 -16.12 -7.19
C ASN A 112 8.29 -16.19 -5.71
N PRO A 113 7.33 -16.46 -4.81
CA PRO A 113 7.61 -16.37 -3.39
C PRO A 113 8.56 -17.46 -2.90
N GLY A 114 9.55 -17.06 -2.11
CA GLY A 114 10.40 -17.99 -1.34
C GLY A 114 11.84 -17.52 -1.16
N LYS A 115 12.50 -18.07 -0.13
CA LYS A 115 13.86 -17.69 0.29
C LYS A 115 14.92 -17.83 -0.82
N ASN A 116 14.72 -18.77 -1.73
CA ASN A 116 15.64 -19.05 -2.85
C ASN A 116 15.11 -18.48 -4.19
N PHE A 117 14.09 -17.64 -4.15
CA PHE A 117 13.45 -17.00 -5.29
C PHE A 117 13.43 -15.48 -5.09
N ASP A 118 12.31 -14.82 -5.35
CA ASP A 118 12.18 -13.35 -5.32
C ASP A 118 11.94 -12.78 -3.91
N GLY A 119 12.04 -13.64 -2.88
CA GLY A 119 11.70 -13.30 -1.51
C GLY A 119 10.20 -13.36 -1.24
N TRP A 120 9.76 -12.67 -0.20
CA TRP A 120 8.33 -12.46 0.08
C TRP A 120 7.94 -11.05 -0.37
N TRP A 121 6.64 -10.83 -0.56
CA TRP A 121 6.13 -9.47 -0.71
C TRP A 121 6.34 -8.69 0.59
N ASP A 122 6.95 -7.52 0.47
CA ASP A 122 7.28 -6.63 1.58
C ASP A 122 6.96 -5.18 1.20
N ILE A 123 6.93 -4.29 2.20
CA ILE A 123 6.62 -2.88 1.97
C ILE A 123 7.63 -2.20 1.05
N ASP A 124 8.89 -2.66 1.05
CA ASP A 124 9.95 -2.03 0.26
C ASP A 124 9.64 -2.25 -1.23
N LYS A 125 9.15 -3.45 -1.60
CA LYS A 125 8.61 -3.74 -2.94
C LYS A 125 7.33 -2.98 -3.24
N LEU A 126 6.43 -2.81 -2.27
CA LEU A 126 5.21 -2.03 -2.46
C LEU A 126 5.56 -0.56 -2.77
N ILE A 127 6.45 0.05 -2.00
CA ILE A 127 6.92 1.42 -2.23
C ILE A 127 7.58 1.53 -3.61
N GLU A 128 8.46 0.59 -3.96
CA GLU A 128 9.11 0.56 -5.28
C GLU A 128 8.09 0.50 -6.43
N GLN A 129 7.06 -0.36 -6.31
CA GLN A 129 5.98 -0.46 -7.30
C GLN A 129 5.19 0.86 -7.39
N ILE A 130 4.85 1.48 -6.26
CA ILE A 130 4.05 2.70 -6.25
C ILE A 130 4.83 3.88 -6.84
N GLU A 131 6.06 4.10 -6.36
CA GLU A 131 6.88 5.25 -6.75
C GLU A 131 7.37 5.15 -8.20
N ASN A 132 7.86 3.97 -8.62
CA ASN A 132 8.52 3.86 -9.92
C ASN A 132 7.58 3.37 -11.04
N TRP A 133 6.40 2.83 -10.71
CA TRP A 133 5.51 2.20 -11.71
C TRP A 133 4.13 2.87 -11.66
N ALA A 134 3.43 2.80 -10.52
CA ALA A 134 2.04 3.24 -10.43
C ALA A 134 1.90 4.76 -10.64
N ILE A 135 2.70 5.58 -9.95
CA ILE A 135 2.63 7.04 -10.08
C ILE A 135 2.96 7.50 -11.51
N PRO A 136 4.09 7.09 -12.14
CA PRO A 136 4.38 7.49 -13.51
C PRO A 136 3.32 7.07 -14.53
N ILE A 137 2.77 5.85 -14.39
CA ILE A 137 1.68 5.38 -15.26
C ILE A 137 0.42 6.22 -15.01
N PHE A 138 0.11 6.54 -13.75
CA PHE A 138 -1.05 7.37 -13.40
C PHE A 138 -0.94 8.76 -14.02
N GLU A 139 0.17 9.47 -13.82
CA GLU A 139 0.39 10.81 -14.36
C GLU A 139 0.28 10.83 -15.89
N LYS A 140 0.72 9.76 -16.56
CA LYS A 140 0.61 9.63 -18.02
C LYS A 140 -0.81 9.33 -18.50
N THR A 141 -1.57 8.55 -17.73
CA THR A 141 -2.93 8.11 -18.09
C THR A 141 -4.00 9.10 -17.71
N HIS A 142 -3.80 9.86 -16.63
CA HIS A 142 -4.77 10.80 -16.07
C HIS A 142 -4.08 12.15 -15.80
N PRO A 143 -3.68 12.88 -16.85
CA PRO A 143 -3.04 14.18 -16.68
C PRO A 143 -3.97 15.13 -15.92
N GLU A 144 -3.40 15.95 -15.04
CA GLU A 144 -4.11 16.92 -14.18
C GLU A 144 -5.05 16.33 -13.12
N ALA A 145 -5.28 15.02 -13.10
CA ALA A 145 -6.07 14.35 -12.08
C ALA A 145 -5.28 14.11 -10.78
N ILE A 146 -6.00 13.81 -9.70
CA ILE A 146 -5.44 13.43 -8.41
C ILE A 146 -5.72 11.94 -8.17
N ALA A 147 -4.68 11.15 -7.94
CA ALA A 147 -4.82 9.75 -7.54
C ALA A 147 -5.23 9.66 -6.06
N ILE A 148 -6.28 8.89 -5.78
CA ILE A 148 -6.65 8.47 -4.43
C ILE A 148 -6.32 6.98 -4.33
N PHE A 149 -5.18 6.66 -3.72
CA PHE A 149 -4.76 5.27 -3.56
C PHE A 149 -5.49 4.61 -2.39
N ALA A 150 -6.12 3.48 -2.66
CA ALA A 150 -6.76 2.64 -1.66
C ALA A 150 -6.06 1.28 -1.59
N PHE A 151 -5.60 0.94 -0.39
CA PHE A 151 -4.93 -0.32 -0.07
C PHE A 151 -5.77 -1.09 0.94
N ASP A 152 -5.57 -2.41 1.01
CA ASP A 152 -6.07 -3.20 2.12
C ASP A 152 -5.25 -2.92 3.40
N ASN A 153 -5.72 -3.44 4.54
CA ASN A 153 -5.02 -3.32 5.82
C ASN A 153 -4.10 -4.53 6.06
N SER A 154 -3.36 -4.95 5.02
CA SER A 154 -2.39 -6.03 5.15
C SER A 154 -1.25 -5.62 6.08
N SER A 155 -0.76 -6.57 6.88
CA SER A 155 0.28 -6.30 7.88
C SER A 155 1.61 -5.84 7.27
N SER A 156 1.85 -6.15 5.99
CA SER A 156 2.99 -5.62 5.23
C SER A 156 2.93 -4.10 5.07
N HIS A 157 1.74 -3.49 5.08
CA HIS A 157 1.55 -2.04 4.90
C HIS A 157 1.86 -1.26 6.19
N GLY A 158 1.89 -1.94 7.33
CA GLY A 158 2.14 -1.36 8.65
C GLY A 158 3.61 -1.31 9.08
N LYS A 159 4.59 -1.42 8.16
CA LYS A 159 6.01 -1.33 8.54
C LYS A 159 6.33 0.08 9.02
N TYR A 160 6.94 0.16 10.19
CA TYR A 160 7.52 1.41 10.68
C TYR A 160 8.85 1.70 9.96
N THR A 161 9.26 2.97 9.93
CA THR A 161 10.60 3.33 9.47
C THR A 161 11.66 2.57 10.27
N ASP A 162 12.81 2.27 9.66
CA ASP A 162 13.87 1.48 10.30
C ASP A 162 14.41 2.12 11.60
N ASP A 163 14.26 3.44 11.74
CA ASP A 163 14.64 4.24 12.90
C ASP A 163 13.46 4.58 13.83
N ALA A 164 12.25 4.06 13.57
CA ALA A 164 11.07 4.35 14.36
C ALA A 164 11.17 3.85 15.80
N LEU A 165 10.60 4.61 16.72
CA LEU A 165 10.49 4.21 18.12
C LEU A 165 9.50 3.05 18.27
N ASN A 166 10.04 1.84 18.41
CA ASN A 166 9.27 0.64 18.69
C ASN A 166 9.82 -0.04 19.96
N ALA A 167 9.06 0.05 21.05
CA ALA A 167 9.44 -0.51 22.35
C ALA A 167 9.71 -2.03 22.29
N ASN A 168 9.03 -2.77 21.41
CA ASN A 168 9.26 -4.21 21.26
C ASN A 168 10.63 -4.54 20.66
N HIS A 169 11.25 -3.58 19.97
CA HIS A 169 12.57 -3.73 19.36
C HIS A 169 13.66 -2.99 20.13
N MET A 170 13.34 -2.46 21.31
CA MET A 170 14.29 -1.76 22.18
C MET A 170 14.95 -2.71 23.17
N ASN A 171 16.28 -2.66 23.24
CA ASN A 171 17.02 -3.32 24.29
C ASN A 171 16.76 -2.65 25.65
N LEU A 172 16.77 -3.45 26.72
CA LEU A 172 16.77 -2.92 28.08
C LEU A 172 18.07 -2.16 28.40
N ASN A 173 19.20 -2.66 27.89
CA ASN A 173 20.52 -2.08 28.18
C ASN A 173 21.12 -1.38 26.94
N PRO A 174 21.97 -0.37 27.13
CA PRO A 174 22.64 0.30 26.03
C PRO A 174 23.53 -0.62 25.19
N GLY A 175 23.59 -0.34 23.88
CA GLY A 175 24.39 -1.09 22.92
C GLY A 175 23.68 -2.30 22.28
N GLY A 176 24.46 -3.28 21.84
CA GLY A 176 23.97 -4.44 21.07
C GLY A 176 23.81 -4.18 19.57
N LYS A 177 23.16 -5.13 18.88
CA LYS A 177 22.97 -5.14 17.41
C LYS A 177 21.59 -4.56 17.04
N GLN A 178 21.25 -3.40 17.57
CA GLN A 178 19.96 -2.71 17.34
C GLN A 178 20.12 -1.54 16.36
N ALA A 179 19.05 -1.22 15.64
CA ALA A 179 18.95 -0.03 14.80
C ALA A 179 19.11 1.27 15.61
N LYS A 180 19.69 2.30 14.98
CA LYS A 180 19.73 3.65 15.53
C LYS A 180 18.33 4.24 15.49
N LEU A 181 17.75 4.55 16.65
CA LEU A 181 16.40 5.11 16.74
C LEU A 181 16.44 6.62 16.62
N ARG A 182 15.44 7.25 16.01
CA ARG A 182 15.34 8.71 15.97
C ARG A 182 15.03 9.31 17.33
N ASP A 183 15.50 10.52 17.55
CA ASP A 183 15.19 11.30 18.76
C ASP A 183 13.69 11.59 18.83
N THR A 184 13.19 11.79 20.05
CA THR A 184 11.77 12.07 20.29
C THR A 184 11.58 13.21 21.27
N VAL A 185 10.33 13.59 21.50
CA VAL A 185 9.95 14.58 22.50
C VAL A 185 9.19 13.87 23.61
N PHE A 186 9.74 13.92 24.82
CA PHE A 186 9.10 13.41 26.03
C PHE A 186 8.90 14.56 27.01
N ASN A 187 7.66 14.79 27.45
CA ASN A 187 7.29 15.92 28.32
C ASN A 187 7.79 17.30 27.83
N GLY A 188 7.78 17.52 26.50
CA GLY A 188 8.22 18.78 25.90
C GLY A 188 9.73 18.96 25.82
N GLN A 189 10.52 17.95 26.19
CA GLN A 189 11.98 17.95 26.07
C GLN A 189 12.44 16.92 25.04
N ILE A 190 13.50 17.25 24.30
CA ILE A 190 14.12 16.33 23.35
C ILE A 190 14.77 15.20 24.15
N GLN A 191 14.30 13.98 23.90
CA GLN A 191 14.88 12.75 24.39
C GLN A 191 15.76 12.16 23.27
N TYR A 192 17.07 12.27 23.46
CA TYR A 192 18.05 11.68 22.55
C TYR A 192 18.13 10.17 22.76
N MET A 193 17.85 9.39 21.72
CA MET A 193 17.75 7.93 21.82
C MET A 193 19.10 7.22 21.66
N ASN A 194 20.08 7.90 21.05
CA ASN A 194 21.44 7.41 20.87
C ASN A 194 22.42 8.24 21.69
N PHE A 195 23.54 7.63 22.08
CA PHE A 195 24.67 8.39 22.60
C PHE A 195 25.28 9.25 21.48
N PRO A 196 25.80 10.44 21.81
CA PRO A 196 26.50 11.26 20.85
C PRO A 196 27.82 10.59 20.43
N ASP A 197 28.37 11.02 19.29
CA ASP A 197 29.62 10.47 18.75
C ASP A 197 30.86 10.85 19.59
N ASP A 198 30.72 11.75 20.55
CA ASP A 198 31.75 12.23 21.48
C ASP A 198 31.54 11.77 22.94
N TYR A 199 30.74 10.72 23.15
CA TYR A 199 30.46 10.20 24.49
C TYR A 199 31.74 9.84 25.27
N HIS A 200 31.68 9.68 26.59
CA HIS A 200 32.90 9.36 27.36
C HIS A 200 33.36 7.90 27.18
N ASP A 201 32.43 6.99 26.88
CA ASP A 201 32.73 5.59 26.56
C ASP A 201 32.69 5.35 25.04
N ARG A 202 33.87 5.11 24.46
CA ARG A 202 34.06 4.78 23.03
C ARG A 202 33.24 3.59 22.55
N ASN A 203 32.93 2.64 23.42
CA ASN A 203 32.14 1.48 23.04
C ASN A 203 30.67 1.83 22.83
N LEU A 204 30.22 3.01 23.23
CA LEU A 204 28.84 3.43 23.15
C LEU A 204 28.59 4.53 22.11
N TYR A 205 29.60 4.96 21.35
CA TYR A 205 29.46 6.04 20.37
C TYR A 205 28.38 5.73 19.34
N GLY A 206 27.41 6.65 19.21
CA GLY A 206 26.29 6.51 18.29
C GLY A 206 25.40 5.29 18.57
N LYS A 207 25.56 4.61 19.71
CA LYS A 207 24.75 3.44 20.07
C LYS A 207 23.47 3.85 20.77
N PHE A 208 22.47 3.00 20.65
CA PHE A 208 21.21 3.14 21.34
C PHE A 208 21.39 3.06 22.88
N LYS A 209 20.66 3.90 23.63
CA LYS A 209 20.79 4.06 25.09
C LYS A 209 20.11 2.97 25.92
N GLY A 210 19.18 2.21 25.36
CA GLY A 210 18.32 1.30 26.14
C GLY A 210 16.97 1.95 26.49
N ILE A 211 16.09 1.17 27.14
CA ILE A 211 14.88 1.64 27.83
C ILE A 211 15.24 2.10 29.24
#